data_AF-A0A7L7MF41-F1
#
_entry.id   AF-A0A7L7MF41-F1
#
_cell.length_a   1.000
_cell.length_b   1.000
_cell.length_c   1.000
_cell.angle_alpha   90.00
_cell.angle_beta   90.00
_cell.angle_gamma   90.00
#
_symmetry.space_group_name_H-M   'P 1'
#
loop_
_entity.id
_entity.type
_entity.pdbx_description
1 polymer ?
#
loop_
_entity_poly.entity_id
_entity_poly.type
_entity_poly.pdbx_seq_one_letter_code
_entity_poly.pdbx_strand_id
1 'polypeptide(L)'
;MNIDLTDTTSGRINSALVKARRASGIPAVGMVLTLVIVTDEGNHYDALKAASEASKEHPARTLVIIKRHGRSPRDRAMARLDAEVRVGGDTGTGETVLLRLHGELAHHAHSVVLPLLLPDAPVVVWWPEDAPDNPSQDLLGQLAARRITDAAATEDPVENLGLRADSYSPGDTDLAWTRITPWRSVLAAALDQRHSRITGATVEGEAYNPSNELLALWLAERLGVPVERKVSEGPGLTAVRLHTEDGEICLDRADGSLAKLAMPGQPDRHVALHRRSTSELIAEELRRLDPDEAYAAAVKFGVHRLSKGLTEERPHGGDGVGTAETPEPAQAAQAPEAAQAPEPARAPGPEEAEEAPEGAGGAGAAGSRTARGTSAKKAAGRRQAPDRSANPKRSTK
;
A
#
# COMPACT_ATOMS: atom_id res chain seq x y z
N MET A 1 -12.34 23.73 0.17
CA MET A 1 -13.29 24.05 -0.93
C MET A 1 -13.67 22.75 -1.61
N ASN A 2 -14.95 22.51 -1.87
CA ASN A 2 -15.43 21.29 -2.50
C ASN A 2 -16.14 21.62 -3.82
N ILE A 3 -15.90 20.81 -4.86
CA ILE A 3 -16.55 20.91 -6.18
C ILE A 3 -17.07 19.52 -6.55
N ASP A 4 -18.39 19.40 -6.64
CA ASP A 4 -19.03 18.17 -7.11
C ASP A 4 -19.21 18.21 -8.63
N LEU A 5 -18.89 17.09 -9.29
CA LEU A 5 -18.96 16.89 -10.73
C LEU A 5 -19.74 15.60 -11.01
N THR A 6 -20.92 15.75 -11.59
CA THR A 6 -21.76 14.63 -12.01
C THR A 6 -21.54 14.33 -13.49
N ASP A 7 -21.49 13.05 -13.86
CA ASP A 7 -21.33 12.59 -15.25
C ASP A 7 -20.21 13.33 -16.00
N THR A 8 -19.00 13.13 -15.49
CA THR A 8 -17.83 13.95 -15.80
C THR A 8 -16.74 13.17 -16.53
N THR A 9 -15.63 13.85 -16.84
CA THR A 9 -14.44 13.27 -17.46
C THR A 9 -13.19 13.70 -16.70
N SER A 10 -12.10 12.95 -16.82
CA SER A 10 -10.82 13.33 -16.19
C SER A 10 -10.33 14.73 -16.59
N GLY A 11 -10.62 15.18 -17.83
CA GLY A 11 -10.30 16.54 -18.27
C GLY A 11 -11.09 17.63 -17.53
N ARG A 12 -12.39 17.39 -17.25
CA ARG A 12 -13.21 18.30 -16.43
C ARG A 12 -12.75 18.30 -14.97
N ILE A 13 -12.34 17.15 -14.44
CA ILE A 13 -11.78 17.03 -13.09
C ILE A 13 -10.47 17.82 -12.97
N ASN A 14 -9.54 17.68 -13.92
CA ASN A 14 -8.31 18.49 -13.96
C ASN A 14 -8.60 19.99 -14.02
N SER A 15 -9.59 20.39 -14.82
CA SER A 15 -10.03 21.79 -14.89
C SER A 15 -10.57 22.28 -13.54
N ALA A 16 -11.33 21.44 -12.82
CA ALA A 16 -11.83 21.73 -11.49
C ALA A 16 -10.71 21.83 -10.44
N LEU A 17 -9.70 20.95 -10.49
CA LEU A 17 -8.50 21.03 -9.64
C LEU A 17 -7.77 22.36 -9.83
N VAL A 18 -7.51 22.76 -11.08
CA VAL A 18 -6.87 24.05 -11.40
C VAL A 18 -7.70 25.23 -10.87
N LYS A 19 -9.03 25.19 -11.03
CA LYS A 19 -9.92 26.22 -10.53
C LYS A 19 -9.92 26.29 -9.00
N ALA A 20 -10.03 25.15 -8.33
CA ALA A 20 -10.03 25.06 -6.87
C ALA A 20 -8.71 25.57 -6.27
N ARG A 21 -7.58 25.19 -6.86
CA ARG A 21 -6.25 25.68 -6.49
C ARG A 21 -6.13 27.20 -6.57
N ARG A 22 -6.57 27.79 -7.68
CA ARG A 22 -6.59 29.26 -7.86
C ARG A 22 -7.48 29.96 -6.84
N ALA A 23 -8.64 29.38 -6.51
CA ALA A 23 -9.58 29.94 -5.55
C ALA A 23 -9.07 29.84 -4.11
N SER A 24 -8.40 28.75 -3.75
CA SER A 24 -7.84 28.54 -2.40
C SER A 24 -6.52 29.28 -2.17
N GLY A 25 -5.86 29.78 -3.22
CA GLY A 25 -4.55 30.43 -3.12
C GLY A 25 -3.41 29.50 -2.69
N ILE A 26 -3.66 28.19 -2.65
CA ILE A 26 -2.69 27.17 -2.30
C ILE A 26 -1.93 26.83 -3.60
N PRO A 27 -0.62 27.08 -3.70
CA PRO A 27 0.14 26.64 -4.86
C PRO A 27 0.19 25.11 -4.93
N ALA A 28 0.37 24.56 -6.13
CA ALA A 28 0.59 23.12 -6.35
C ALA A 28 1.93 22.60 -5.78
N VAL A 29 2.73 23.52 -5.24
CA VAL A 29 4.14 23.33 -4.94
C VAL A 29 4.23 22.62 -3.60
N GLY A 30 4.96 21.49 -3.58
CA GLY A 30 5.25 20.75 -2.35
C GLY A 30 4.55 19.38 -2.24
N MET A 31 3.76 18.95 -3.23
CA MET A 31 3.29 17.56 -3.27
C MET A 31 4.46 16.62 -3.62
N VAL A 32 4.64 15.56 -2.84
CA VAL A 32 5.76 14.62 -2.98
C VAL A 32 5.37 13.30 -3.64
N LEU A 33 4.07 13.00 -3.74
CA LEU A 33 3.55 11.77 -4.35
C LEU A 33 2.07 11.90 -4.77
N THR A 34 1.61 10.95 -5.57
CA THR A 34 0.18 10.68 -5.78
C THR A 34 -0.21 9.40 -5.03
N LEU A 35 -1.13 9.49 -4.07
CA LEU A 35 -1.68 8.34 -3.35
C LEU A 35 -3.02 7.95 -4.00
N VAL A 36 -3.05 6.77 -4.61
CA VAL A 36 -4.25 6.18 -5.19
C VAL A 36 -4.82 5.17 -4.21
N ILE A 37 -6.06 5.37 -3.77
CA ILE A 37 -6.76 4.47 -2.85
C ILE A 37 -7.85 3.76 -3.63
N VAL A 38 -7.85 2.43 -3.65
CA VAL A 38 -8.86 1.64 -4.33
C VAL A 38 -9.76 0.98 -3.29
N THR A 39 -11.05 1.31 -3.30
CA THR A 39 -11.99 0.87 -2.27
C THR A 39 -13.43 0.87 -2.80
N ASP A 40 -14.38 0.56 -1.93
CA ASP A 40 -15.81 0.53 -2.20
C ASP A 40 -16.55 1.68 -1.50
N GLU A 41 -17.89 1.72 -1.63
CA GLU A 41 -18.67 2.78 -1.00
C GLU A 41 -18.74 2.63 0.54
N GLY A 42 -18.62 1.42 1.07
CA GLY A 42 -18.70 1.16 2.51
C GLY A 42 -17.48 1.68 3.26
N ASN A 43 -16.29 1.48 2.69
CA ASN A 43 -15.01 1.62 3.38
C ASN A 43 -14.26 2.92 3.03
N HIS A 44 -14.67 3.63 1.97
CA HIS A 44 -13.97 4.84 1.51
C HIS A 44 -13.78 5.94 2.57
N TYR A 45 -14.70 6.06 3.52
CA TYR A 45 -14.63 7.12 4.54
C TYR A 45 -13.42 6.93 5.46
N ASP A 46 -13.22 5.70 5.96
CA ASP A 46 -12.12 5.39 6.87
C ASP A 46 -10.77 5.41 6.14
N ALA A 47 -10.73 4.91 4.89
CA ALA A 47 -9.54 4.99 4.05
C ALA A 47 -9.14 6.45 3.76
N LEU A 48 -10.11 7.31 3.41
CA LEU A 48 -9.86 8.72 3.18
C LEU A 48 -9.40 9.43 4.46
N LYS A 49 -10.01 9.12 5.61
CA LYS A 49 -9.60 9.66 6.90
C LYS A 49 -8.16 9.28 7.23
N ALA A 50 -7.79 8.02 7.05
CA ALA A 50 -6.43 7.54 7.30
C ALA A 50 -5.40 8.23 6.38
N ALA A 51 -5.72 8.36 5.09
CA ALA A 51 -4.87 9.04 4.13
C ALA A 51 -4.74 10.55 4.39
N SER A 52 -5.84 11.21 4.80
CA SER A 52 -5.82 12.63 5.16
C SER A 52 -4.91 12.89 6.36
N GLU A 53 -4.93 12.02 7.37
CA GLU A 53 -4.01 12.11 8.51
C GLU A 53 -2.55 11.86 8.10
N ALA A 54 -2.29 10.83 7.29
CA ALA A 54 -0.94 10.57 6.76
C ALA A 54 -0.39 11.71 5.88
N SER A 55 -1.27 12.43 5.17
CA SER A 55 -0.89 13.55 4.31
C SER A 55 -0.26 14.74 5.06
N LYS A 56 -0.45 14.82 6.39
CA LYS A 56 0.19 15.83 7.24
C LYS A 56 1.71 15.68 7.26
N GLU A 57 2.20 14.44 7.24
CA GLU A 57 3.63 14.12 7.12
C GLU A 57 4.09 14.06 5.66
N HIS A 58 3.20 13.64 4.77
CA HIS A 58 3.49 13.39 3.35
C HIS A 58 2.51 14.13 2.43
N PRO A 59 2.72 15.43 2.12
CA PRO A 59 1.81 16.18 1.26
C PRO A 59 1.66 15.49 -0.11
N ALA A 60 0.43 15.10 -0.45
CA ALA A 60 0.15 14.25 -1.60
C ALA A 60 -1.11 14.70 -2.35
N ARG A 61 -1.20 14.31 -3.62
CA ARG A 61 -2.50 14.23 -4.31
C ARG A 61 -3.14 12.89 -3.99
N THR A 62 -4.29 12.90 -3.33
CA THR A 62 -5.05 11.69 -3.00
C THR A 62 -6.16 11.47 -4.01
N LEU A 63 -6.12 10.35 -4.73
CA LEU A 63 -7.15 9.90 -5.66
C LEU A 63 -7.87 8.69 -5.04
N VAL A 64 -9.10 8.88 -4.56
CA VAL A 64 -9.91 7.80 -3.98
C VAL A 64 -10.82 7.23 -5.06
N ILE A 65 -10.57 6.00 -5.48
CA ILE A 65 -11.34 5.28 -6.49
C ILE A 65 -12.35 4.40 -5.78
N ILE A 66 -13.62 4.76 -5.92
CA ILE A 66 -14.75 4.05 -5.35
C ILE A 66 -15.41 3.27 -6.47
N LYS A 67 -15.18 1.95 -6.48
CA LYS A 67 -15.76 1.05 -7.48
C LYS A 67 -17.20 0.72 -7.09
N ARG A 68 -18.17 1.10 -7.93
CA ARG A 68 -19.59 0.77 -7.76
C ARG A 68 -20.02 -0.23 -8.82
N HIS A 69 -19.93 -1.52 -8.46
CA HIS A 69 -20.44 -2.59 -9.30
C HIS A 69 -21.96 -2.49 -9.43
N GLY A 70 -22.46 -2.45 -10.67
CA GLY A 70 -23.89 -2.34 -10.95
C GLY A 70 -24.66 -3.59 -10.46
N ARG A 71 -25.79 -3.37 -9.78
CA ARG A 71 -26.62 -4.46 -9.25
C ARG A 71 -27.50 -5.10 -10.32
N SER A 72 -27.99 -4.31 -11.29
CA SER A 72 -28.74 -4.81 -12.44
C SER A 72 -27.88 -4.91 -13.71
N PRO A 73 -28.27 -5.71 -14.72
CA PRO A 73 -27.58 -5.73 -16.03
C PRO A 73 -27.48 -4.34 -16.67
N ARG A 74 -28.52 -3.51 -16.49
CA ARG A 74 -28.54 -2.14 -16.98
C ARG A 74 -27.48 -1.28 -16.27
N ASP A 75 -27.41 -1.35 -14.94
CA ASP A 75 -26.43 -0.56 -14.19
C ASP A 75 -25.00 -1.00 -14.50
N ARG A 76 -24.78 -2.29 -14.79
CA ARG A 76 -23.47 -2.80 -15.22
C ARG A 76 -23.04 -2.27 -16.58
N ALA A 77 -23.98 -2.05 -17.50
CA ALA A 77 -23.69 -1.52 -18.83
C ALA A 77 -23.52 0.00 -18.89
N MET A 78 -23.88 0.73 -17.83
CA MET A 78 -23.76 2.20 -17.82
C MET A 78 -22.35 2.62 -17.39
N ALA A 79 -21.58 3.22 -18.29
CA ALA A 79 -20.33 3.90 -17.95
C ALA A 79 -20.62 5.33 -17.48
N ARG A 80 -20.35 5.61 -16.21
CA ARG A 80 -20.48 6.97 -15.63
C ARG A 80 -19.40 7.22 -14.60
N LEU A 81 -18.87 8.44 -14.62
CA LEU A 81 -17.92 8.96 -13.64
C LEU A 81 -18.58 10.11 -12.89
N ASP A 82 -18.65 10.01 -11.57
CA ASP A 82 -18.87 11.17 -10.72
C ASP A 82 -17.59 11.47 -9.93
N ALA A 83 -17.33 12.75 -9.65
CA ALA A 83 -16.17 13.15 -8.89
C ALA A 83 -16.49 14.25 -7.88
N GLU A 84 -15.79 14.21 -6.75
CA GLU A 84 -15.76 15.30 -5.78
C GLU A 84 -14.31 15.76 -5.64
N VAL A 85 -14.05 17.02 -5.95
CA VAL A 85 -12.73 17.66 -5.82
C VAL A 85 -12.71 18.47 -4.55
N ARG A 86 -11.80 18.13 -3.64
CA ARG A 86 -11.57 18.82 -2.37
C ARG A 86 -10.16 19.43 -2.35
N VAL A 87 -10.09 20.74 -2.14
CA VAL A 87 -8.82 21.48 -2.03
C VAL A 87 -8.83 22.36 -0.80
N GLY A 88 -7.85 22.14 0.08
CA GLY A 88 -7.70 22.83 1.37
C GLY A 88 -8.81 22.54 2.39
N GLY A 89 -8.63 23.00 3.63
CA GLY A 89 -9.55 22.76 4.76
C GLY A 89 -9.24 21.46 5.49
N ASP A 90 -10.28 20.69 5.86
CA ASP A 90 -10.18 19.42 6.61
C ASP A 90 -9.53 18.25 5.82
N THR A 91 -9.12 18.48 4.57
CA THR A 91 -8.53 17.47 3.67
C THR A 91 -7.00 17.40 3.73
N GLY A 92 -6.39 18.00 4.76
CA GLY A 92 -4.94 18.07 4.92
C GLY A 92 -4.28 19.12 4.01
N THR A 93 -2.97 18.96 3.80
CA THR A 93 -2.12 19.88 3.02
C THR A 93 -2.16 19.61 1.50
N GLY A 94 -3.05 18.72 1.04
CA GLY A 94 -3.09 18.21 -0.34
C GLY A 94 -4.37 18.48 -1.11
N GLU A 95 -4.44 17.85 -2.29
CA GLU A 95 -5.64 17.79 -3.15
C GLU A 95 -6.24 16.40 -3.03
N THR A 96 -7.53 16.32 -2.71
CA THR A 96 -8.24 15.04 -2.67
C THR A 96 -9.29 15.01 -3.77
N VAL A 97 -9.31 13.94 -4.56
CA VAL A 97 -10.36 13.68 -5.55
C VAL A 97 -11.01 12.34 -5.24
N LEU A 98 -12.30 12.35 -4.93
CA LEU A 98 -13.10 11.13 -4.82
C LEU A 98 -13.69 10.85 -6.19
N LEU A 99 -13.45 9.66 -6.74
CA LEU A 99 -13.88 9.20 -8.05
C LEU A 99 -14.84 8.04 -7.85
N ARG A 100 -16.11 8.22 -8.20
CA ARG A 100 -17.13 7.16 -8.16
C ARG A 100 -17.31 6.61 -9.56
N LEU A 101 -16.84 5.39 -9.77
CA LEU A 101 -16.87 4.72 -11.07
C LEU A 101 -18.05 3.75 -11.09
N HIS A 102 -18.97 3.98 -12.02
CA HIS A 102 -20.18 3.21 -12.16
C HIS A 102 -20.11 2.24 -13.34
N GLY A 103 -20.71 1.06 -13.16
CA GLY A 103 -20.92 0.07 -14.21
C GLY A 103 -19.63 -0.36 -14.88
N GLU A 104 -19.60 -0.32 -16.21
CA GLU A 104 -18.45 -0.75 -17.02
C GLU A 104 -17.18 0.04 -16.67
N LEU A 105 -17.32 1.32 -16.32
CA LEU A 105 -16.18 2.18 -15.99
C LEU A 105 -15.40 1.69 -14.76
N ALA A 106 -16.03 0.94 -13.84
CA ALA A 106 -15.35 0.37 -12.67
C ALA A 106 -14.18 -0.56 -13.04
N HIS A 107 -14.20 -1.16 -14.24
CA HIS A 107 -13.12 -2.00 -14.77
C HIS A 107 -12.04 -1.21 -15.51
N HIS A 108 -12.26 0.08 -15.76
CA HIS A 108 -11.36 0.97 -16.50
C HIS A 108 -10.80 2.10 -15.63
N ALA A 109 -10.62 1.83 -14.34
CA ALA A 109 -10.10 2.81 -13.37
C ALA A 109 -8.74 3.39 -13.78
N HIS A 110 -7.86 2.55 -14.34
CA HIS A 110 -6.56 2.97 -14.88
C HIS A 110 -6.67 4.15 -15.85
N SER A 111 -7.57 4.09 -16.83
CA SER A 111 -7.75 5.13 -17.84
C SER A 111 -8.28 6.45 -17.25
N VAL A 112 -9.04 6.38 -16.16
CA VAL A 112 -9.54 7.57 -15.45
C VAL A 112 -8.42 8.24 -14.65
N VAL A 113 -7.57 7.43 -14.01
CA VAL A 113 -6.53 7.85 -13.07
C VAL A 113 -5.31 8.43 -13.75
N LEU A 114 -4.84 7.79 -14.83
CA LEU A 114 -3.62 8.17 -15.55
C LEU A 114 -3.51 9.68 -15.84
N PRO A 115 -4.52 10.38 -16.41
CA PRO A 115 -4.44 11.82 -16.66
C PRO A 115 -4.54 12.70 -15.40
N LEU A 116 -4.86 12.13 -14.24
CA LEU A 116 -4.98 12.85 -12.95
C LEU A 116 -3.71 12.73 -12.09
N LEU A 117 -2.75 11.89 -12.49
CA LEU A 117 -1.47 11.74 -11.82
C LEU A 117 -0.65 13.03 -11.87
N LEU A 118 0.24 13.20 -10.89
CA LEU A 118 1.29 14.20 -10.96
C LEU A 118 2.42 13.69 -11.88
N PRO A 119 2.88 14.48 -12.87
CA PRO A 119 3.82 14.00 -13.88
C PRO A 119 5.20 13.61 -13.32
N ASP A 120 5.66 14.29 -12.27
CA ASP A 120 7.02 14.15 -11.73
C ASP A 120 7.06 13.56 -10.31
N ALA A 121 5.94 13.01 -9.82
CA ALA A 121 5.84 12.46 -8.48
C ALA A 121 5.55 10.96 -8.51
N PRO A 122 6.18 10.16 -7.63
CA PRO A 122 5.90 8.74 -7.56
C PRO A 122 4.43 8.47 -7.23
N VAL A 123 3.91 7.38 -7.77
CA VAL A 123 2.56 6.90 -7.48
C VAL A 123 2.64 5.79 -6.45
N VAL A 124 1.79 5.89 -5.43
CA VAL A 124 1.56 4.85 -4.44
C VAL A 124 0.13 4.37 -4.60
N VAL A 125 -0.08 3.06 -4.75
CA VAL A 125 -1.43 2.48 -4.75
C VAL A 125 -1.63 1.72 -3.46
N TRP A 126 -2.77 1.97 -2.82
CA TRP A 126 -3.19 1.32 -1.59
C TRP A 126 -4.57 0.69 -1.77
N TRP A 127 -4.65 -0.60 -1.47
CA TRP A 127 -5.90 -1.34 -1.31
C TRP A 127 -6.11 -1.58 0.20
N PRO A 128 -7.00 -0.82 0.86
CA PRO A 128 -7.35 -1.07 2.26
C PRO A 128 -7.93 -2.47 2.47
N GLU A 129 -8.69 -2.94 1.48
CA GLU A 129 -9.38 -4.23 1.41
C GLU A 129 -9.39 -4.68 -0.06
N ASP A 130 -9.72 -5.95 -0.32
CA ASP A 130 -9.90 -6.52 -1.67
C ASP A 130 -8.75 -6.22 -2.64
N ALA A 131 -7.52 -6.38 -2.15
CA ALA A 131 -6.34 -6.25 -2.99
C ALA A 131 -6.34 -7.33 -4.09
N PRO A 132 -5.89 -7.02 -5.32
CA PRO A 132 -5.74 -8.02 -6.37
C PRO A 132 -4.75 -9.12 -5.94
N ASP A 133 -4.96 -10.33 -6.45
CA ASP A 133 -4.07 -11.49 -6.20
C ASP A 133 -2.62 -11.17 -6.52
N ASN A 134 -2.38 -10.44 -7.63
CA ASN A 134 -1.08 -9.92 -7.99
C ASN A 134 -1.12 -8.40 -8.20
N PRO A 135 -0.74 -7.60 -7.17
CA PRO A 135 -0.75 -6.14 -7.26
C PRO A 135 0.14 -5.60 -8.36
N SER A 136 1.25 -6.25 -8.67
CA SER A 136 2.16 -5.80 -9.73
C SER A 136 1.56 -5.94 -11.13
N GLN A 137 0.62 -6.86 -11.32
CA GLN A 137 -0.05 -7.12 -12.60
C GLN A 137 -1.36 -6.36 -12.75
N ASP A 138 -1.96 -5.87 -11.66
CA ASP A 138 -3.11 -4.98 -11.72
C ASP A 138 -2.78 -3.68 -12.47
N LEU A 139 -3.68 -3.20 -13.32
CA LEU A 139 -3.42 -2.03 -14.16
C LEU A 139 -3.13 -0.78 -13.33
N LEU A 140 -3.76 -0.58 -12.18
CA LEU A 140 -3.41 0.53 -11.28
C LEU A 140 -2.08 0.28 -10.60
N GLY A 141 -1.82 -0.96 -10.18
CA GLY A 141 -0.55 -1.33 -9.56
C GLY A 141 0.67 -1.15 -10.47
N GLN A 142 0.52 -1.35 -11.78
CA GLN A 142 1.57 -1.08 -12.77
C GLN A 142 2.00 0.40 -12.85
N LEU A 143 1.13 1.32 -12.44
CA LEU A 143 1.46 2.75 -12.34
C LEU A 143 2.31 3.06 -11.11
N ALA A 144 2.32 2.18 -10.12
CA ALA A 144 2.80 2.47 -8.78
C ALA A 144 4.25 2.04 -8.55
N ALA A 145 5.02 2.91 -7.91
CA ALA A 145 6.33 2.57 -7.36
C ALA A 145 6.19 1.75 -6.06
N ARG A 146 5.13 2.02 -5.28
CA ARG A 146 4.79 1.32 -4.03
C ARG A 146 3.35 0.82 -4.09
N ARG A 147 3.14 -0.45 -3.75
CA ARG A 147 1.84 -1.13 -3.74
C ARG A 147 1.59 -1.66 -2.34
N ILE A 148 0.59 -1.10 -1.66
CA ILE A 148 0.27 -1.36 -0.26
C ILE A 148 -0.99 -2.20 -0.20
N THR A 149 -0.90 -3.38 0.43
CA THR A 149 -2.05 -4.25 0.74
C THR A 149 -2.25 -4.37 2.25
N ASP A 150 -3.35 -5.00 2.66
CA ASP A 150 -3.61 -5.28 4.06
C ASP A 150 -4.26 -6.66 4.26
N ALA A 151 -3.44 -7.70 4.41
CA ALA A 151 -3.92 -9.06 4.64
C ALA A 151 -4.81 -9.16 5.90
N ALA A 152 -4.59 -8.30 6.90
CA ALA A 152 -5.38 -8.32 8.14
C ALA A 152 -6.83 -7.86 7.95
N ALA A 153 -7.14 -7.19 6.83
CA ALA A 153 -8.48 -6.72 6.48
C ALA A 153 -9.22 -7.67 5.51
N THR A 154 -8.69 -8.88 5.28
CA THR A 154 -9.28 -9.88 4.37
C THR A 154 -10.03 -10.97 5.13
N GLU A 155 -10.89 -11.72 4.43
CA GLU A 155 -11.66 -12.82 5.03
C GLU A 155 -10.76 -13.97 5.52
N ASP A 156 -9.71 -14.31 4.76
CA ASP A 156 -8.67 -15.27 5.17
C ASP A 156 -7.28 -14.59 5.14
N PRO A 157 -6.84 -14.02 6.27
CA PRO A 157 -5.56 -13.31 6.35
C PRO A 157 -4.32 -14.18 6.13
N VAL A 158 -4.37 -15.46 6.51
CA VAL A 158 -3.21 -16.36 6.43
C VAL A 158 -3.07 -16.88 5.00
N GLU A 159 -4.16 -17.22 4.34
CA GLU A 159 -4.16 -17.56 2.91
C GLU A 159 -3.71 -16.37 2.07
N ASN A 160 -4.21 -15.16 2.36
CA ASN A 160 -3.78 -13.95 1.65
C ASN A 160 -2.29 -13.68 1.79
N LEU A 161 -1.69 -13.97 2.96
CA LEU A 161 -0.25 -13.86 3.13
C LEU A 161 0.52 -14.88 2.28
N GLY A 162 -0.01 -16.09 2.10
CA GLY A 162 0.51 -17.07 1.15
C GLY A 162 0.48 -16.56 -0.29
N LEU A 163 -0.64 -15.97 -0.71
CA LEU A 163 -0.75 -15.32 -2.02
C LEU A 163 0.27 -14.20 -2.19
N ARG A 164 0.46 -13.35 -1.16
CA ARG A 164 1.49 -12.30 -1.18
C ARG A 164 2.90 -12.87 -1.38
N ALA A 165 3.20 -14.03 -0.78
CA ALA A 165 4.48 -14.70 -0.94
C ALA A 165 4.70 -15.17 -2.39
N ASP A 166 3.67 -15.77 -2.98
CA ASP A 166 3.73 -16.33 -4.34
C ASP A 166 3.77 -15.23 -5.43
N SER A 167 3.10 -14.10 -5.20
CA SER A 167 2.98 -13.02 -6.18
C SER A 167 3.96 -11.85 -5.97
N TYR A 168 4.85 -11.93 -4.97
CA TYR A 168 5.66 -10.79 -4.55
C TYR A 168 6.48 -10.18 -5.70
N SER A 169 6.39 -8.86 -5.83
CA SER A 169 7.25 -8.05 -6.69
C SER A 169 7.89 -6.88 -5.92
N PRO A 170 9.09 -6.40 -6.31
CA PRO A 170 9.71 -5.23 -5.71
C PRO A 170 8.76 -4.01 -5.71
N GLY A 171 8.59 -3.39 -4.54
CA GLY A 171 7.62 -2.31 -4.31
C GLY A 171 6.30 -2.78 -3.69
N ASP A 172 6.07 -4.09 -3.57
CA ASP A 172 4.95 -4.63 -2.79
C ASP A 172 5.26 -4.57 -1.30
N THR A 173 4.25 -4.24 -0.50
CA THR A 173 4.27 -4.26 0.96
C THR A 173 2.89 -4.59 1.48
N ASP A 174 2.83 -5.15 2.69
CA ASP A 174 1.59 -5.40 3.39
C ASP A 174 1.60 -4.70 4.74
N LEU A 175 0.50 -4.04 5.11
CA LEU A 175 0.41 -3.32 6.37
C LEU A 175 0.60 -4.23 7.60
N ALA A 176 0.42 -5.55 7.49
CA ALA A 176 0.76 -6.49 8.56
C ALA A 176 2.25 -6.50 8.87
N TRP A 177 3.12 -6.29 7.87
CA TRP A 177 4.55 -6.11 8.05
C TRP A 177 4.88 -4.80 8.74
N THR A 178 4.22 -3.73 8.31
CA THR A 178 4.34 -2.41 8.92
C THR A 178 3.94 -2.51 10.39
N ARG A 179 2.81 -3.14 10.74
CA ARG A 179 2.33 -3.27 12.14
C ARG A 179 3.38 -3.80 13.11
N ILE A 180 4.27 -4.68 12.65
CA ILE A 180 5.32 -5.27 13.49
C ILE A 180 6.66 -4.53 13.46
N THR A 181 6.79 -3.41 12.75
CA THR A 181 8.03 -2.59 12.79
C THR A 181 8.49 -2.28 14.21
N PRO A 182 7.63 -1.84 15.16
CA PRO A 182 8.07 -1.59 16.54
C PRO A 182 8.56 -2.87 17.25
N TRP A 183 7.90 -4.00 17.03
CA TRP A 183 8.30 -5.30 17.59
C TRP A 183 9.68 -5.72 17.07
N ARG A 184 9.88 -5.66 15.74
CA ARG A 184 11.15 -5.96 15.10
C ARG A 184 12.27 -5.06 15.61
N SER A 185 12.03 -3.75 15.74
CA SER A 185 13.02 -2.79 16.25
C SER A 185 13.44 -3.09 17.69
N VAL A 186 12.50 -3.42 18.58
CA VAL A 186 12.83 -3.74 19.98
C VAL A 186 13.58 -5.05 20.09
N LEU A 187 13.18 -6.07 19.34
CA LEU A 187 13.87 -7.36 19.31
C LEU A 187 15.29 -7.24 18.75
N ALA A 188 15.46 -6.50 17.65
CA ALA A 188 16.79 -6.22 17.10
C ALA A 188 17.68 -5.49 18.14
N ALA A 189 17.17 -4.44 18.78
CA ALA A 189 17.90 -3.71 19.82
C ALA A 189 18.20 -4.54 21.08
N ALA A 190 17.38 -5.56 21.38
CA ALA A 190 17.66 -6.52 22.44
C ALA A 190 18.82 -7.45 22.05
N LEU A 191 18.89 -7.88 20.79
CA LEU A 191 19.96 -8.73 20.25
C LEU A 191 21.26 -7.96 19.94
N ASP A 192 21.23 -6.64 19.84
CA ASP A 192 22.45 -5.82 19.76
C ASP A 192 23.22 -5.76 21.10
N GLN A 193 22.57 -6.14 22.20
CA GLN A 193 23.19 -6.24 23.53
C GLN A 193 23.85 -7.61 23.71
N ARG A 194 24.64 -7.78 24.79
CA ARG A 194 25.18 -9.10 25.15
C ARG A 194 24.04 -10.08 25.41
N HIS A 195 23.97 -11.13 24.61
CA HIS A 195 23.07 -12.25 24.78
C HIS A 195 23.79 -13.58 24.49
N SER A 196 23.24 -14.66 25.01
CA SER A 196 23.71 -16.02 24.75
C SER A 196 23.14 -16.53 23.43
N ARG A 197 23.60 -17.68 22.96
CA ARG A 197 23.15 -18.22 21.67
C ARG A 197 21.63 -18.44 21.68
N ILE A 198 20.95 -17.94 20.65
CA ILE A 198 19.52 -18.20 20.46
C ILE A 198 19.35 -19.61 19.90
N THR A 199 18.49 -20.41 20.51
CA THR A 199 18.21 -21.80 20.13
C THR A 199 16.83 -21.99 19.51
N GLY A 200 15.91 -21.05 19.73
CA GLY A 200 14.56 -21.06 19.17
C GLY A 200 13.80 -19.79 19.52
N ALA A 201 12.59 -19.65 18.98
CA ALA A 201 11.69 -18.58 19.38
C ALA A 201 10.22 -19.04 19.44
N THR A 202 9.41 -18.34 20.21
CA THR A 202 7.95 -18.49 20.26
C THR A 202 7.31 -17.14 20.04
N VAL A 203 6.36 -17.07 19.11
CA VAL A 203 5.56 -15.88 18.81
C VAL A 203 4.13 -16.13 19.27
N GLU A 204 3.62 -15.29 20.17
CA GLU A 204 2.29 -15.39 20.74
C GLU A 204 1.38 -14.27 20.26
N GLY A 205 0.14 -14.60 19.90
CA GLY A 205 -0.88 -13.64 19.55
C GLY A 205 -2.18 -14.29 19.09
N GLU A 206 -3.14 -13.47 18.67
CA GLU A 206 -4.43 -13.95 18.15
C GLU A 206 -4.26 -14.95 16.98
N ALA A 207 -5.17 -15.92 16.92
CA ALA A 207 -5.25 -16.82 15.78
C ALA A 207 -5.52 -16.04 14.48
N TYR A 208 -5.03 -16.56 13.36
CA TYR A 208 -5.21 -15.98 12.01
C TYR A 208 -4.71 -14.54 11.86
N ASN A 209 -3.75 -14.10 12.68
CA ASN A 209 -3.16 -12.77 12.53
C ASN A 209 -1.91 -12.81 11.63
N PRO A 210 -1.92 -12.14 10.45
CA PRO A 210 -0.80 -12.18 9.51
C PRO A 210 0.47 -11.50 10.05
N SER A 211 0.32 -10.59 11.04
CA SER A 211 1.45 -9.96 11.71
C SER A 211 2.25 -10.98 12.55
N ASN A 212 1.56 -11.96 13.16
CA ASN A 212 2.19 -13.02 13.94
C ASN A 212 2.99 -13.95 13.03
N GLU A 213 2.39 -14.34 11.89
CA GLU A 213 3.06 -15.17 10.88
C GLU A 213 4.29 -14.45 10.31
N LEU A 214 4.16 -13.20 9.87
CA LEU A 214 5.28 -12.42 9.34
C LEU A 214 6.43 -12.24 10.34
N LEU A 215 6.12 -12.04 11.63
CA LEU A 215 7.15 -11.91 12.65
C LEU A 215 7.87 -13.25 12.89
N ALA A 216 7.12 -14.35 12.91
CA ALA A 216 7.69 -15.69 13.02
C ALA A 216 8.59 -16.03 11.81
N LEU A 217 8.13 -15.71 10.59
CA LEU A 217 8.89 -15.88 9.35
C LEU A 217 10.20 -15.08 9.38
N TRP A 218 10.12 -13.81 9.79
CA TRP A 218 11.30 -12.95 9.88
C TRP A 218 12.31 -13.46 10.91
N LEU A 219 11.87 -13.90 12.10
CA LEU A 219 12.76 -14.47 13.11
C LEU A 219 13.41 -15.78 12.61
N ALA A 220 12.64 -16.66 11.97
CA ALA A 220 13.16 -17.91 11.42
C ALA A 220 14.20 -17.65 10.33
N GLU A 221 13.92 -16.72 9.41
CA GLU A 221 14.81 -16.33 8.32
C GLU A 221 16.11 -15.70 8.84
N ARG A 222 16.02 -14.77 9.80
CA ARG A 222 17.19 -14.02 10.29
C ARG A 222 18.06 -14.81 11.26
N LEU A 223 17.45 -15.61 12.13
CA LEU A 223 18.18 -16.33 13.17
C LEU A 223 18.56 -17.75 12.75
N GLY A 224 17.87 -18.33 11.77
CA GLY A 224 18.10 -19.72 11.36
C GLY A 224 17.77 -20.74 12.46
N VAL A 225 16.79 -20.42 13.31
CA VAL A 225 16.33 -21.24 14.44
C VAL A 225 14.85 -21.61 14.26
N PRO A 226 14.36 -22.72 14.86
CA PRO A 226 12.94 -23.04 14.85
C PRO A 226 12.12 -21.97 15.57
N VAL A 227 10.98 -21.61 14.97
CA VAL A 227 10.04 -20.62 15.52
C VAL A 227 8.63 -21.21 15.62
N GLU A 228 8.15 -21.32 16.85
CA GLU A 228 6.80 -21.79 17.16
C GLU A 228 5.81 -20.63 17.21
N ARG A 229 4.58 -20.87 16.75
CA ARG A 229 3.44 -19.95 16.94
C ARG A 229 2.52 -20.49 18.00
N LYS A 230 2.10 -19.62 18.92
CA LYS A 230 1.16 -19.96 19.98
C LYS A 230 0.00 -18.98 19.97
N VAL A 231 -1.20 -19.51 20.05
CA VAL A 231 -2.42 -18.69 20.12
C VAL A 231 -2.55 -18.11 21.53
N SER A 232 -2.88 -16.83 21.61
CA SER A 232 -3.25 -16.14 22.84
C SER A 232 -4.60 -15.43 22.68
N GLU A 233 -5.17 -14.98 23.79
CA GLU A 233 -6.45 -14.26 23.82
C GLU A 233 -6.37 -12.84 23.21
N GLY A 234 -5.18 -12.39 22.80
CA GLY A 234 -4.99 -11.08 22.19
C GLY A 234 -4.94 -9.91 23.18
N PRO A 235 -5.00 -8.66 22.68
CA PRO A 235 -5.26 -8.29 21.29
C PRO A 235 -4.02 -8.30 20.38
N GLY A 236 -4.18 -8.82 19.16
CA GLY A 236 -3.11 -8.93 18.15
C GLY A 236 -1.93 -9.76 18.63
N LEU A 237 -0.70 -9.28 18.38
CA LEU A 237 0.53 -9.87 18.91
C LEU A 237 0.67 -9.53 20.40
N THR A 238 0.89 -10.55 21.24
CA THR A 238 0.96 -10.40 22.70
C THR A 238 2.34 -10.65 23.25
N ALA A 239 3.12 -11.58 22.69
CA ALA A 239 4.47 -11.82 23.19
C ALA A 239 5.42 -12.40 22.13
N VAL A 240 6.71 -12.16 22.33
CA VAL A 240 7.80 -12.87 21.65
C VAL A 240 8.79 -13.35 22.69
N ARG A 241 9.11 -14.64 22.63
CA ARG A 241 10.05 -15.31 23.52
C ARG A 241 11.20 -15.85 22.69
N LEU A 242 12.42 -15.38 22.93
CA LEU A 242 13.63 -15.94 22.33
C LEU A 242 14.30 -16.85 23.35
N HIS A 243 14.43 -18.12 23.00
CA HIS A 243 15.03 -19.14 23.86
C HIS A 243 16.55 -19.06 23.73
N THR A 244 17.25 -18.94 24.84
CA THR A 244 18.72 -18.91 24.89
C THR A 244 19.24 -19.93 25.90
N GLU A 245 20.53 -20.26 25.82
CA GLU A 245 21.18 -21.19 26.77
C GLU A 245 21.11 -20.72 28.23
N ASP A 246 21.09 -19.40 28.46
CA ASP A 246 21.12 -18.79 29.80
C ASP A 246 19.74 -18.26 30.26
N GLY A 247 18.67 -18.60 29.53
CA GLY A 247 17.30 -18.19 29.83
C GLY A 247 16.60 -17.52 28.66
N GLU A 248 15.40 -17.01 28.90
CA GLU A 248 14.54 -16.45 27.85
C GLU A 248 14.67 -14.93 27.76
N ILE A 249 14.79 -14.40 26.54
CA ILE A 249 14.53 -12.98 26.26
C ILE A 249 13.05 -12.85 25.90
N CYS A 250 12.29 -12.15 26.73
CA CYS A 250 10.84 -12.03 26.59
C CYS A 250 10.44 -10.58 26.34
N LEU A 251 9.71 -10.34 25.26
CA LEU A 251 9.00 -9.10 25.00
C LEU A 251 7.50 -9.38 25.11
N ASP A 252 6.88 -8.94 26.19
CA ASP A 252 5.48 -9.21 26.53
C ASP A 252 4.65 -7.93 26.54
N ARG A 253 3.50 -7.93 25.87
CA ARG A 253 2.54 -6.82 25.80
C ARG A 253 1.13 -7.33 26.11
N ALA A 254 0.87 -7.65 27.38
CA ALA A 254 -0.42 -8.16 27.82
C ALA A 254 -1.62 -7.20 27.61
N ASP A 255 -1.42 -5.88 27.68
CA ASP A 255 -2.52 -4.89 27.68
C ASP A 255 -2.70 -4.13 26.34
N GLY A 256 -1.88 -4.44 25.34
CA GLY A 256 -1.90 -3.79 24.03
C GLY A 256 -1.25 -2.40 23.96
N SER A 257 -0.63 -1.91 25.05
CA SER A 257 -0.03 -0.56 25.10
C SER A 257 1.44 -0.54 25.49
N LEU A 258 1.78 -1.09 26.65
CA LEU A 258 3.12 -1.04 27.23
C LEU A 258 3.69 -2.45 27.25
N ALA A 259 4.80 -2.63 26.55
CA ALA A 259 5.50 -3.91 26.57
C ALA A 259 6.56 -3.93 27.66
N LYS A 260 6.80 -5.11 28.22
CA LYS A 260 7.88 -5.42 29.14
C LYS A 260 8.92 -6.26 28.41
N LEU A 261 10.14 -5.73 28.29
CA LEU A 261 11.31 -6.48 27.83
C LEU A 261 12.07 -7.01 29.05
N ALA A 262 12.10 -8.32 29.20
CA ALA A 262 12.89 -9.04 30.20
C ALA A 262 14.05 -9.75 29.50
N MET A 263 15.27 -9.56 30.01
CA MET A 263 16.48 -10.21 29.50
C MET A 263 17.23 -10.88 30.67
N PRO A 264 17.79 -12.08 30.48
CA PRO A 264 18.54 -12.76 31.54
C PRO A 264 19.69 -11.89 32.07
N GLY A 265 19.76 -11.75 33.39
CA GLY A 265 20.81 -10.97 34.06
C GLY A 265 20.69 -9.44 33.91
N GLN A 266 19.59 -8.92 33.34
CA GLN A 266 19.35 -7.49 33.19
C GLN A 266 18.03 -7.07 33.85
N PRO A 267 17.91 -5.81 34.31
CA PRO A 267 16.64 -5.31 34.82
C PRO A 267 15.60 -5.22 33.70
N ASP A 268 14.35 -5.52 34.06
CA ASP A 268 13.20 -5.38 33.16
C ASP A 268 13.04 -3.93 32.67
N ARG A 269 12.74 -3.77 31.38
CA ARG A 269 12.53 -2.46 30.76
C ARG A 269 11.11 -2.38 30.21
N HIS A 270 10.48 -1.22 30.38
CA HIS A 270 9.21 -0.94 29.73
C HIS A 270 9.46 -0.23 28.41
N VAL A 271 8.76 -0.68 27.36
CA VAL A 271 8.88 -0.14 26.00
C VAL A 271 7.48 0.22 25.50
N ALA A 272 7.35 1.42 24.93
CA ALA A 272 6.11 1.82 24.29
C ALA A 272 5.91 0.99 23.03
N LEU A 273 4.87 0.16 23.04
CA LEU A 273 4.57 -0.77 21.95
C LEU A 273 3.07 -0.72 21.65
N HIS A 274 2.51 0.48 21.58
CA HIS A 274 1.09 0.67 21.36
C HIS A 274 0.66 0.12 19.99
N ARG A 275 -0.58 -0.34 19.91
CA ARG A 275 -1.20 -0.63 18.61
C ARG A 275 -1.27 0.65 17.79
N ARG A 276 -0.98 0.53 16.50
CA ARG A 276 -0.92 1.66 15.57
C ARG A 276 -2.18 1.71 14.71
N SER A 277 -2.66 2.91 14.48
CA SER A 277 -3.78 3.23 13.58
C SER A 277 -3.36 3.08 12.11
N THR A 278 -4.33 2.85 11.22
CA THR A 278 -4.08 2.78 9.77
C THR A 278 -3.37 4.02 9.23
N SER A 279 -3.68 5.21 9.76
CA SER A 279 -2.99 6.46 9.40
C SER A 279 -1.49 6.44 9.72
N GLU A 280 -1.10 5.89 10.87
CA GLU A 280 0.32 5.78 11.25
C GLU A 280 1.04 4.75 10.38
N LEU A 281 0.36 3.65 10.03
CA LEU A 281 0.94 2.63 9.14
C LEU A 281 1.14 3.20 7.74
N ILE A 282 0.14 3.89 7.17
CA ILE A 282 0.28 4.53 5.86
C ILE A 282 1.35 5.62 5.90
N ALA A 283 1.40 6.46 6.93
CA ALA A 283 2.47 7.45 7.06
C ALA A 283 3.86 6.79 7.05
N GLU A 284 4.06 5.66 7.74
CA GLU A 284 5.32 4.92 7.70
C GLU A 284 5.66 4.41 6.29
N GLU A 285 4.71 3.81 5.58
CA GLU A 285 4.92 3.30 4.22
C GLU A 285 5.20 4.41 3.20
N LEU A 286 4.73 5.63 3.44
CA LEU A 286 5.01 6.79 2.58
C LEU A 286 6.38 7.44 2.84
N ARG A 287 7.08 7.11 3.94
CA ARG A 287 8.43 7.63 4.22
C ARG A 287 9.51 7.05 3.33
N ARG A 288 9.35 5.79 2.91
CA ARG A 288 10.33 5.08 2.10
C ARG A 288 9.62 4.24 1.04
N LEU A 289 9.78 4.64 -0.20
CA LEU A 289 9.13 3.99 -1.34
C LEU A 289 9.98 2.88 -1.98
N ASP A 290 11.26 2.77 -1.61
CA ASP A 290 12.12 1.69 -2.10
C ASP A 290 11.59 0.31 -1.69
N PRO A 291 11.91 -0.74 -2.46
CA PRO A 291 11.61 -2.11 -2.05
C PRO A 291 12.13 -2.43 -0.64
N ASP A 292 11.29 -3.04 0.19
CA ASP A 292 11.70 -3.54 1.50
C ASP A 292 12.24 -4.97 1.36
N GLU A 293 13.56 -5.11 1.35
CA GLU A 293 14.24 -6.40 1.23
C GLU A 293 13.98 -7.33 2.44
N ALA A 294 13.76 -6.77 3.63
CA ALA A 294 13.47 -7.57 4.82
C ALA A 294 12.06 -8.14 4.76
N TYR A 295 11.08 -7.37 4.27
CA TYR A 295 9.76 -7.88 3.94
C TYR A 295 9.84 -8.96 2.86
N ALA A 296 10.56 -8.69 1.77
CA ALA A 296 10.72 -9.63 0.67
C ALA A 296 11.28 -10.98 1.13
N ALA A 297 12.31 -10.97 1.98
CA ALA A 297 12.90 -12.17 2.55
C ALA A 297 11.92 -12.91 3.47
N ALA A 298 11.24 -12.19 4.38
CA ALA A 298 10.30 -12.78 5.32
C ALA A 298 9.10 -13.41 4.61
N VAL A 299 8.45 -12.69 3.70
CA VAL A 299 7.26 -13.19 3.00
C VAL A 299 7.59 -14.39 2.11
N LYS A 300 8.74 -14.36 1.40
CA LYS A 300 9.21 -15.47 0.56
C LYS A 300 9.77 -16.65 1.35
N PHE A 301 10.09 -16.48 2.64
CA PHE A 301 10.49 -17.61 3.48
C PHE A 301 9.37 -18.65 3.55
N GLY A 302 8.10 -18.20 3.50
CA GLY A 302 6.93 -19.04 3.33
C GLY A 302 6.45 -19.72 4.62
N VAL A 303 5.14 -19.62 4.89
CA VAL A 303 4.47 -20.14 6.10
C VAL A 303 4.67 -21.66 6.27
N HIS A 304 4.87 -22.40 5.18
CA HIS A 304 5.10 -23.85 5.19
C HIS A 304 6.47 -24.25 5.79
N ARG A 305 7.47 -23.38 5.80
CA ARG A 305 8.80 -23.67 6.38
C ARG A 305 8.85 -23.53 7.89
N LEU A 306 7.77 -23.00 8.43
CA LEU A 306 7.62 -22.63 9.81
C LEU A 306 7.12 -23.85 10.61
N SER A 307 6.50 -24.85 9.96
CA SER A 307 6.03 -26.13 10.56
C SER A 307 7.03 -27.28 10.42
N LYS A 308 7.95 -27.23 9.45
CA LYS A 308 9.09 -28.14 9.38
C LYS A 308 10.21 -27.56 10.24
N GLY A 309 10.54 -28.20 11.37
CA GLY A 309 11.86 -27.99 11.98
C GLY A 309 12.94 -28.08 10.90
N LEU A 310 14.00 -27.28 11.02
CA LEU A 310 15.10 -27.13 10.07
C LEU A 310 15.94 -28.41 9.86
N THR A 311 15.31 -29.53 9.51
CA THR A 311 15.94 -30.84 9.31
C THR A 311 16.16 -31.20 7.84
N GLU A 312 15.99 -30.28 6.89
CA GLU A 312 16.39 -30.51 5.49
C GLU A 312 17.54 -29.58 5.11
N GLU A 313 18.67 -30.23 4.84
CA GLU A 313 20.03 -29.72 4.68
C GLU A 313 20.17 -28.74 3.49
N ARG A 314 20.99 -27.70 3.67
CA ARG A 314 21.56 -26.93 2.57
C ARG A 314 22.52 -27.84 1.78
N PRO A 315 22.49 -27.91 0.44
CA PRO A 315 23.48 -28.68 -0.30
C PRO A 315 24.83 -27.97 -0.17
N HIS A 316 25.74 -28.58 0.57
CA HIS A 316 27.15 -28.22 0.55
C HIS A 316 27.75 -28.78 -0.74
N GLY A 317 28.20 -27.90 -1.62
CA GLY A 317 29.04 -28.29 -2.75
C GLY A 317 30.39 -28.79 -2.23
N GLY A 318 30.85 -29.93 -2.75
CA GLY A 318 32.15 -30.49 -2.40
C GLY A 318 32.34 -31.91 -2.91
N ASP A 319 32.88 -31.98 -4.13
CA ASP A 319 33.82 -32.97 -4.67
C ASP A 319 33.48 -34.46 -4.63
N GLY A 320 33.38 -34.99 -5.85
CA GLY A 320 33.12 -36.39 -6.11
C GLY A 320 34.32 -37.30 -5.87
N VAL A 321 33.99 -38.55 -5.53
CA VAL A 321 34.73 -39.73 -5.96
C VAL A 321 33.67 -40.78 -6.32
N GLY A 322 33.44 -40.95 -7.62
CA GLY A 322 32.59 -42.01 -8.14
C GLY A 322 33.30 -43.35 -8.06
N THR A 323 32.65 -44.35 -7.48
CA THR A 323 32.96 -45.76 -7.73
C THR A 323 31.81 -46.37 -8.50
N ALA A 324 32.20 -47.06 -9.56
CA ALA A 324 31.34 -47.54 -10.63
C ALA A 324 30.62 -48.82 -10.26
N GLU A 325 29.36 -48.93 -10.66
CA GLU A 325 28.73 -50.20 -11.04
C GLU A 325 28.10 -50.04 -12.42
N THR A 326 28.48 -50.96 -13.31
CA THR A 326 28.12 -51.01 -14.74
C THR A 326 26.90 -51.93 -14.92
N PRO A 327 26.00 -51.66 -15.88
CA PRO A 327 24.67 -52.27 -16.02
C PRO A 327 24.60 -53.33 -17.14
N GLU A 328 23.46 -54.02 -17.27
CA GLU A 328 23.06 -54.78 -18.48
C GLU A 328 21.54 -55.11 -18.47
N PRO A 329 20.86 -55.39 -19.61
CA PRO A 329 20.75 -54.52 -20.79
C PRO A 329 19.34 -54.48 -21.45
N ALA A 330 19.20 -53.47 -22.32
CA ALA A 330 18.50 -53.43 -23.62
C ALA A 330 17.00 -53.77 -23.76
N GLN A 331 16.26 -52.81 -24.32
CA GLN A 331 15.52 -53.02 -25.58
C GLN A 331 15.36 -51.69 -26.34
N ALA A 332 15.65 -51.76 -27.65
CA ALA A 332 15.75 -50.65 -28.58
C ALA A 332 14.58 -50.66 -29.59
N ALA A 333 14.11 -49.48 -29.99
CA ALA A 333 13.53 -49.10 -31.29
C ALA A 333 12.80 -47.77 -31.10
N GLN A 334 12.76 -46.77 -31.98
CA GLN A 334 13.30 -46.46 -33.30
C GLN A 334 13.00 -44.96 -33.51
N ALA A 335 13.86 -44.23 -34.21
CA ALA A 335 13.54 -42.92 -34.80
C ALA A 335 13.83 -43.00 -36.31
N PRO A 336 12.98 -42.37 -37.13
CA PRO A 336 13.48 -41.41 -38.14
C PRO A 336 12.54 -40.18 -38.15
N GLU A 337 12.77 -39.03 -38.77
CA GLU A 337 13.75 -38.51 -39.73
C GLU A 337 13.63 -36.97 -39.68
N ALA A 338 14.68 -36.26 -40.05
CA ALA A 338 14.69 -34.81 -40.18
C ALA A 338 14.06 -34.34 -41.50
N ALA A 339 13.30 -33.24 -41.48
CA ALA A 339 13.03 -32.44 -42.68
C ALA A 339 12.74 -30.96 -42.35
N GLN A 340 13.76 -30.13 -42.62
CA GLN A 340 13.74 -28.82 -43.31
C GLN A 340 12.87 -27.66 -42.80
N ALA A 341 13.58 -26.59 -42.43
CA ALA A 341 13.11 -25.20 -42.41
C ALA A 341 13.11 -24.56 -43.81
N PRO A 342 12.27 -23.55 -44.04
CA PRO A 342 12.58 -22.44 -44.93
C PRO A 342 12.61 -21.09 -44.20
N GLU A 343 13.64 -20.31 -44.50
CA GLU A 343 13.83 -18.89 -44.15
C GLU A 343 13.10 -17.95 -45.17
N PRO A 344 13.09 -16.61 -45.01
CA PRO A 344 11.86 -15.84 -44.88
C PRO A 344 11.48 -15.03 -46.14
N ALA A 345 10.19 -14.75 -46.31
CA ALA A 345 9.70 -13.85 -47.35
C ALA A 345 9.68 -12.39 -46.87
N ARG A 346 10.23 -11.54 -47.73
CA ARG A 346 10.46 -10.09 -47.63
C ARG A 346 9.19 -9.25 -47.37
N ALA A 347 9.38 -8.19 -46.60
CA ALA A 347 8.53 -7.00 -46.55
C ALA A 347 8.59 -6.18 -47.86
N PRO A 348 7.52 -5.46 -48.23
CA PRO A 348 7.61 -4.28 -49.08
C PRO A 348 7.73 -3.01 -48.23
N GLY A 349 8.67 -2.15 -48.60
CA GLY A 349 8.85 -0.80 -48.06
C GLY A 349 7.85 0.22 -48.64
N PRO A 350 7.94 1.49 -48.19
CA PRO A 350 6.86 2.47 -48.27
C PRO A 350 6.87 3.27 -49.57
N GLU A 351 5.69 3.71 -50.01
CA GLU A 351 5.50 4.70 -51.07
C GLU A 351 5.54 6.13 -50.50
N GLU A 352 6.36 6.97 -51.13
CA GLU A 352 6.51 8.42 -50.95
C GLU A 352 5.28 9.17 -51.49
N ALA A 353 4.72 10.12 -50.73
CA ALA A 353 4.85 11.58 -50.89
C ALA A 353 3.71 12.25 -51.68
N GLU A 354 3.00 13.16 -50.99
CA GLU A 354 2.47 14.37 -51.63
C GLU A 354 2.52 15.53 -50.62
N GLU A 355 3.21 16.60 -51.04
CA GLU A 355 3.50 17.83 -50.31
C GLU A 355 2.41 18.90 -50.52
N ALA A 356 2.09 19.60 -49.43
CA ALA A 356 1.92 21.08 -49.32
C ALA A 356 0.67 21.78 -49.95
N PRO A 357 0.32 23.02 -49.54
CA PRO A 357 1.11 23.96 -48.73
C PRO A 357 0.41 24.69 -47.56
N GLU A 358 1.30 25.37 -46.84
CA GLU A 358 1.14 26.34 -45.76
C GLU A 358 0.25 27.55 -46.11
N GLY A 359 -0.36 28.11 -45.07
CA GLY A 359 -0.89 29.47 -45.04
C GLY A 359 -0.50 30.15 -43.73
N ALA A 360 0.47 31.06 -43.82
CA ALA A 360 1.05 31.82 -42.72
C ALA A 360 0.18 33.03 -42.30
N GLY A 361 0.39 33.48 -41.06
CA GLY A 361 0.55 34.91 -40.76
C GLY A 361 -0.53 35.56 -39.89
N GLY A 362 -0.08 36.28 -38.85
CA GLY A 362 -0.85 37.39 -38.30
C GLY A 362 -0.66 37.70 -36.82
N ALA A 363 0.47 38.32 -36.46
CA ALA A 363 0.61 39.07 -35.23
C ALA A 363 -0.29 40.33 -35.23
N GLY A 364 -0.79 40.74 -34.05
CA GLY A 364 -1.55 41.98 -33.89
C GLY A 364 -1.70 42.37 -32.42
N ALA A 365 -1.06 43.48 -32.06
CA ALA A 365 -0.88 43.99 -30.71
C ALA A 365 -1.96 45.00 -30.28
N ALA A 366 -1.97 45.25 -28.96
CA ALA A 366 -2.27 46.51 -28.27
C ALA A 366 -3.70 47.08 -28.26
N GLY A 367 -4.15 47.50 -27.07
CA GLY A 367 -5.36 48.31 -26.91
C GLY A 367 -5.82 48.53 -25.47
N SER A 368 -5.14 49.44 -24.77
CA SER A 368 -5.47 49.99 -23.44
C SER A 368 -6.75 50.84 -23.43
N ARG A 369 -7.46 50.89 -22.27
CA ARG A 369 -8.09 52.08 -21.58
C ARG A 369 -9.35 51.68 -20.77
N THR A 370 -9.29 51.65 -19.43
CA THR A 370 -9.64 52.72 -18.45
C THR A 370 -11.11 53.16 -18.38
N ALA A 371 -11.74 52.96 -17.20
CA ALA A 371 -12.43 53.97 -16.36
C ALA A 371 -13.35 53.25 -15.36
N ARG A 372 -13.07 53.30 -14.04
CA ARG A 372 -13.58 54.27 -13.06
C ARG A 372 -15.11 54.42 -13.04
N GLY A 373 -15.71 54.02 -11.92
CA GLY A 373 -17.11 54.28 -11.58
C GLY A 373 -17.42 53.91 -10.14
N THR A 374 -17.00 54.78 -9.23
CA THR A 374 -17.39 54.85 -7.81
C THR A 374 -18.90 54.90 -7.61
N SER A 375 -19.41 54.27 -6.54
CA SER A 375 -20.33 54.92 -5.57
C SER A 375 -20.54 54.07 -4.31
N ALA A 376 -20.24 54.69 -3.18
CA ALA A 376 -20.48 54.22 -1.82
C ALA A 376 -21.92 54.47 -1.35
N LYS A 377 -22.42 53.67 -0.41
CA LYS A 377 -22.84 54.13 0.94
C LYS A 377 -23.48 53.01 1.79
N LYS A 378 -22.97 52.91 3.04
CA LYS A 378 -23.67 52.89 4.36
C LYS A 378 -24.85 51.91 4.53
N ALA A 379 -25.04 51.22 5.65
CA ALA A 379 -24.44 51.28 6.99
C ALA A 379 -25.01 50.15 7.87
N ALA A 380 -24.30 49.90 8.98
CA ALA A 380 -24.81 49.52 10.31
C ALA A 380 -25.39 48.12 10.52
N GLY A 381 -24.88 47.44 11.57
CA GLY A 381 -25.62 46.35 12.21
C GLY A 381 -24.80 45.41 13.09
N ARG A 382 -24.46 45.87 14.30
CA ARG A 382 -24.35 45.11 15.56
C ARG A 382 -23.70 43.72 15.62
N ARG A 383 -22.70 43.64 16.50
CA ARG A 383 -22.19 42.46 17.23
C ARG A 383 -23.30 41.73 17.98
N GLN A 384 -23.27 40.39 17.98
CA GLN A 384 -23.62 39.56 19.13
C GLN A 384 -22.86 38.22 19.06
N ALA A 385 -22.16 37.90 20.14
CA ALA A 385 -21.61 36.59 20.42
C ALA A 385 -22.72 35.64 20.89
N PRO A 386 -22.46 34.33 20.95
CA PRO A 386 -22.99 33.57 22.07
C PRO A 386 -21.94 32.79 22.84
N ASP A 387 -22.36 32.60 24.07
CA ASP A 387 -21.68 32.16 25.28
C ASP A 387 -21.48 30.64 25.34
N ARG A 388 -20.56 30.22 26.21
CA ARG A 388 -20.30 28.83 26.59
C ARG A 388 -21.23 28.40 27.74
N SER A 389 -21.32 27.07 27.92
CA SER A 389 -21.87 26.32 29.07
C SER A 389 -23.40 26.07 29.00
N ALA A 390 -23.98 24.97 29.49
CA ALA A 390 -23.51 23.86 30.31
C ALA A 390 -24.39 22.61 30.11
N ASN A 391 -23.82 21.48 30.51
CA ASN A 391 -24.27 20.08 30.59
C ASN A 391 -25.59 19.85 31.37
N PRO A 392 -26.44 18.84 31.03
CA PRO A 392 -27.51 18.37 31.90
C PRO A 392 -27.12 17.05 32.60
N LYS A 393 -27.20 17.03 33.94
CA LYS A 393 -27.33 15.77 34.71
C LYS A 393 -28.36 15.92 35.84
N ARG A 394 -29.53 15.29 35.63
CA ARG A 394 -30.38 14.57 36.60
C ARG A 394 -30.37 13.12 36.07
N SER A 395 -30.50 12.03 36.79
CA SER A 395 -30.72 11.65 38.18
C SER A 395 -30.74 10.10 38.14
N THR A 396 -30.32 9.43 39.23
CA THR A 396 -30.75 8.07 39.66
C THR A 396 -30.55 6.89 38.66
N LYS A 397 -29.78 5.86 39.00
CA LYS A 397 -30.05 4.85 40.03
C LYS A 397 -28.79 4.05 40.30
#